data_AF-T0LEB9-F1
#
_entry.id   AF-T0LEB9-F1
#
_cell.length_a   1.000
_cell.length_b   1.000
_cell.length_c   1.000
_cell.angle_alpha   90.00
_cell.angle_beta   90.00
_cell.angle_gamma   90.00
#
_symmetry.space_group_name_H-M   'P 1'
#
loop_
_entity.id
_entity.type
_entity.pdbx_description
1 polymer ?
#
loop_
_entity_poly.entity_id
_entity_poly.type
_entity_poly.pdbx_seq_one_letter_code
_entity_poly.pdbx_strand_id
1 'polypeptide(L)'
;MGMEKNEIVNITREGLLDIIDEKGNSWTNFPVWTPAQSASPPVPADLDNDGNKEIIFQEVWGKDIYVYKLDGTFLPGWPKTIKTDPIHPGFIRGCPAVGDIDGDGYKEVVALAFDSAWAWRYTGELVEGWPKAPVDTVYTQYMDRCSPLLADLNKDGNLEIIAVRGAGNPDDWPRITGAVEVFNWKGELLSGWPKQLIYAPWSGPVAGDLDKDGELEIVLYSWGYINILKPNGEFYPGWPLEVNYQFDHQPILVDLDNNDSIDILLVRSGNSISGTEVFAYSLNGSLLAGYPIRLIGDPWLLAPAVGDVDKSDSLSVLIVTIQGVGYPAEFYAYVYLYNLGVQYDASSVQWGTYGHNNRRTNNYHDSDICNAKPGDASGDTVVGFSDIIQIIDYLFRGDTLTTSKCAYDPNFDRKIKLSDVVYLINYLFKTGIPPIPYDDCCIGN
;
A
#
# COMPACT_ATOMS: atom_id res chain seq x y z
N MET A 1 16.97 -24.48 6.67
CA MET A 1 17.79 -23.27 6.91
C MET A 1 17.28 -22.24 5.93
N GLY A 2 16.52 -21.26 6.41
CA GLY A 2 15.86 -20.26 5.60
C GLY A 2 15.06 -19.38 6.57
N MET A 3 15.77 -18.62 7.39
CA MET A 3 15.16 -17.42 7.94
C MET A 3 15.21 -16.42 6.79
N GLU A 4 14.03 -15.99 6.33
CA GLU A 4 13.89 -14.76 5.54
C GLU A 4 14.73 -13.70 6.25
N LYS A 5 15.71 -13.16 5.51
CA LYS A 5 16.46 -12.02 5.99
C LYS A 5 15.62 -10.81 5.67
N ASN A 6 15.46 -9.92 6.64
CA ASN A 6 14.78 -8.67 6.42
C ASN A 6 15.83 -7.65 5.98
N GLU A 7 15.67 -7.10 4.79
CA GLU A 7 16.47 -5.98 4.30
C GLU A 7 15.73 -4.66 4.39
N ILE A 8 16.49 -3.57 4.42
CA ILE A 8 15.98 -2.21 4.31
C ILE A 8 16.41 -1.64 2.96
N VAL A 9 15.44 -1.26 2.14
CA VAL A 9 15.68 -0.48 0.92
C VAL A 9 15.43 0.99 1.24
N ASN A 10 16.41 1.85 0.98
CA ASN A 10 16.32 3.28 1.25
C ASN A 10 16.95 4.10 0.13
N ILE A 11 16.40 5.28 -0.12
CA ILE A 11 16.97 6.26 -1.03
C ILE A 11 17.10 7.60 -0.32
N THR A 12 18.29 8.20 -0.34
CA THR A 12 18.50 9.52 0.24
C THR A 12 17.91 10.61 -0.65
N ARG A 13 17.75 11.82 -0.10
CA ARG A 13 17.29 12.99 -0.87
C ARG A 13 18.20 13.30 -2.06
N GLU A 14 19.49 13.00 -1.95
CA GLU A 14 20.51 13.20 -2.98
C GLU A 14 20.52 12.08 -4.03
N GLY A 15 19.65 11.07 -3.90
CA GLY A 15 19.52 9.97 -4.86
C GLY A 15 20.46 8.79 -4.62
N LEU A 16 21.06 8.65 -3.42
CA LEU A 16 21.83 7.46 -3.06
C LEU A 16 20.87 6.34 -2.67
N LEU A 17 20.73 5.33 -3.52
CA LEU A 17 19.93 4.13 -3.27
C LEU A 17 20.79 3.07 -2.60
N ASP A 18 20.32 2.49 -1.49
CA ASP A 18 21.02 1.44 -0.76
C ASP A 18 20.08 0.30 -0.35
N ILE A 19 20.64 -0.90 -0.22
CA ILE A 19 19.99 -2.07 0.38
C ILE A 19 20.86 -2.53 1.53
N ILE A 20 20.29 -2.54 2.72
CA ILE A 20 21.00 -2.78 3.97
C ILE A 20 20.48 -4.07 4.60
N ASP A 21 21.40 -4.99 4.93
CA ASP A 21 21.08 -6.25 5.59
C ASP A 21 20.73 -6.08 7.08
N GLU A 22 20.31 -7.16 7.74
CA GLU A 22 19.91 -7.16 9.15
C GLU A 22 21.03 -6.77 10.13
N LYS A 23 22.29 -6.72 9.65
CA LYS A 23 23.48 -6.36 10.42
C LYS A 23 23.96 -4.94 10.10
N GLY A 24 23.26 -4.21 9.24
CA GLY A 24 23.62 -2.86 8.84
C GLY A 24 24.67 -2.79 7.73
N ASN A 25 24.95 -3.89 7.01
CA ASN A 25 25.87 -3.87 5.87
C ASN A 25 25.11 -3.61 4.57
N SER A 26 25.65 -2.73 3.73
CA SER A 26 25.17 -2.58 2.35
C SER A 26 25.43 -3.85 1.53
N TRP A 27 24.50 -4.17 0.62
CA TRP A 27 24.66 -5.26 -0.35
C TRP A 27 25.81 -5.01 -1.31
N THR A 28 26.36 -6.06 -1.93
CA THR A 28 27.58 -5.94 -2.77
C THR A 28 27.45 -4.97 -3.93
N ASN A 29 26.27 -4.84 -4.54
CA ASN A 29 26.02 -3.93 -5.66
C ASN A 29 25.46 -2.57 -5.22
N PHE A 30 25.38 -2.31 -3.92
CA PHE A 30 24.83 -1.09 -3.31
C PHE A 30 25.83 -0.49 -2.30
N PRO A 31 25.76 0.82 -2.02
CA PRO A 31 24.82 1.79 -2.60
C PRO A 31 25.17 2.20 -4.02
N VAL A 32 24.16 2.67 -4.78
CA VAL A 32 24.32 3.24 -6.12
C VAL A 32 23.79 4.67 -6.16
N TRP A 33 24.49 5.53 -6.91
CA TRP A 33 23.99 6.88 -7.21
C TRP A 33 22.99 6.81 -8.36
N THR A 34 21.77 7.23 -8.09
CA THR A 34 20.70 7.34 -9.09
C THR A 34 20.72 8.74 -9.73
N PRO A 35 20.12 8.92 -10.93
CA PRO A 35 19.94 10.25 -11.50
C PRO A 35 18.93 11.11 -10.74
N ALA A 36 18.12 10.50 -9.86
CA ALA A 36 17.00 11.17 -9.20
C ALA A 36 17.46 12.22 -8.20
N GLN A 37 16.88 13.41 -8.28
CA GLN A 37 17.06 14.49 -7.33
C GLN A 37 15.85 14.51 -6.39
N SER A 38 15.94 13.81 -5.27
CA SER A 38 14.86 13.47 -4.34
C SER A 38 13.88 12.45 -4.91
N ALA A 39 13.60 11.41 -4.15
CA ALA A 39 12.68 10.35 -4.55
C ALA A 39 11.56 10.15 -3.53
N SER A 40 10.44 9.59 -3.98
CA SER A 40 9.47 8.95 -3.10
C SER A 40 10.15 7.81 -2.33
N PRO A 41 9.58 7.36 -1.20
CA PRO A 41 9.99 6.09 -0.62
C PRO A 41 9.97 4.97 -1.68
N PRO A 42 10.97 4.07 -1.66
CA PRO A 42 11.06 2.98 -2.63
C PRO A 42 10.02 1.91 -2.34
N VAL A 43 9.55 1.26 -3.40
CA VAL A 43 8.58 0.17 -3.39
C VAL A 43 9.27 -1.05 -3.99
N PRO A 44 9.62 -2.08 -3.18
CA PRO A 44 10.14 -3.34 -3.68
C PRO A 44 9.01 -4.24 -4.21
N ALA A 45 9.10 -4.71 -5.45
CA ALA A 45 8.14 -5.66 -6.03
C ALA A 45 8.77 -6.49 -7.14
N ASP A 46 8.43 -7.78 -7.21
CA ASP A 46 8.77 -8.63 -8.36
C ASP A 46 7.80 -8.29 -9.50
N LEU A 47 8.30 -7.52 -10.47
CA LEU A 47 7.49 -7.01 -11.59
C LEU A 47 7.50 -7.96 -12.79
N ASP A 48 8.62 -8.63 -13.04
CA ASP A 48 8.80 -9.51 -14.20
C ASP A 48 8.67 -11.01 -13.87
N ASN A 49 8.33 -11.33 -12.62
CA ASN A 49 8.12 -12.67 -12.08
C ASN A 49 9.36 -13.56 -12.18
N ASP A 50 10.56 -12.98 -12.04
CA ASP A 50 11.83 -13.72 -12.02
C ASP A 50 12.22 -14.24 -10.63
N GLY A 51 11.45 -13.89 -9.59
CA GLY A 51 11.66 -14.24 -8.20
C GLY A 51 12.54 -13.27 -7.43
N ASN A 52 13.06 -12.21 -8.07
CA ASN A 52 13.73 -11.08 -7.43
C ASN A 52 12.83 -9.85 -7.48
N LYS A 53 12.87 -9.04 -6.43
CA LYS A 53 12.13 -7.78 -6.41
C LYS A 53 12.95 -6.68 -7.07
N GLU A 54 12.34 -5.96 -8.00
CA GLU A 54 12.83 -4.66 -8.44
C GLU A 54 12.53 -3.59 -7.39
N ILE A 55 13.25 -2.48 -7.48
CA ILE A 55 13.08 -1.31 -6.64
C ILE A 55 12.47 -0.19 -7.48
N ILE A 56 11.23 0.18 -7.17
CA ILE A 56 10.47 1.21 -7.87
C ILE A 56 10.46 2.50 -7.04
N PHE A 57 10.71 3.64 -7.65
CA PHE A 57 10.47 4.94 -7.02
C PHE A 57 10.28 6.04 -8.06
N GLN A 58 9.58 7.10 -7.65
CA GLN A 58 9.34 8.29 -8.46
C GLN A 58 10.25 9.43 -8.00
N GLU A 59 10.79 10.21 -8.94
CA GLU A 59 11.49 11.45 -8.63
C GLU A 59 10.51 12.56 -8.25
N VAL A 60 10.75 13.23 -7.13
CA VAL A 60 9.83 14.23 -6.56
C VAL A 60 9.89 15.56 -7.32
N TRP A 61 11.09 15.99 -7.72
CA TRP A 61 11.32 17.25 -8.46
C TRP A 61 11.55 17.03 -9.95
N GLY A 62 11.75 15.77 -10.34
CA GLY A 62 11.88 15.34 -11.71
C GLY A 62 10.56 14.82 -12.27
N LYS A 63 10.67 14.20 -13.43
CA LYS A 63 9.52 13.65 -14.16
C LYS A 63 9.64 12.14 -14.29
N ASP A 64 10.67 11.53 -13.72
CA ASP A 64 11.04 10.18 -14.03
C ASP A 64 10.61 9.21 -12.92
N ILE A 65 10.15 8.04 -13.35
CA ILE A 65 9.96 6.86 -12.52
C ILE A 65 11.07 5.88 -12.88
N TYR A 66 11.71 5.38 -11.84
CA TYR A 66 12.84 4.48 -11.93
C TYR A 66 12.45 3.09 -11.43
N VAL A 67 12.99 2.08 -12.10
CA VAL A 67 12.89 0.67 -11.71
C VAL A 67 14.27 0.06 -11.82
N TYR A 68 14.84 -0.30 -10.67
CA TYR A 68 16.17 -0.89 -10.56
C TYR A 68 16.08 -2.37 -10.21
N LYS A 69 16.90 -3.18 -10.86
CA LYS A 69 17.15 -4.56 -10.44
C LYS A 69 18.13 -4.59 -9.27
N LEU A 70 18.20 -5.74 -8.58
CA LEU A 70 19.14 -5.97 -7.47
C LEU A 70 20.63 -6.02 -7.89
N ASP A 71 20.92 -5.99 -9.19
CA ASP A 71 22.28 -5.81 -9.73
C ASP A 71 22.68 -4.33 -9.90
N GLY A 72 21.79 -3.39 -9.54
CA GLY A 72 22.01 -1.95 -9.67
C GLY A 72 21.78 -1.39 -11.07
N THR A 73 21.35 -2.21 -12.04
CA THR A 73 20.97 -1.76 -13.40
C THR A 73 19.47 -1.52 -13.51
N PHE A 74 19.04 -0.79 -14.55
CA PHE A 74 17.61 -0.60 -14.81
C PHE A 74 16.95 -1.90 -15.31
N LEU A 75 15.69 -2.09 -14.92
CA LEU A 75 14.83 -3.07 -15.58
C LEU A 75 14.65 -2.67 -17.06
N PRO A 76 14.74 -3.60 -18.04
CA PRO A 76 14.56 -3.28 -19.44
C PRO A 76 13.24 -2.52 -19.70
N GLY A 77 13.34 -1.41 -20.42
CA GLY A 77 12.21 -0.53 -20.69
C GLY A 77 12.14 0.70 -19.78
N TRP A 78 12.83 0.70 -18.64
CA TRP A 78 12.88 1.80 -17.67
C TRP A 78 14.18 2.62 -17.77
N PRO A 79 14.22 3.88 -17.29
CA PRO A 79 13.17 4.66 -16.61
C PRO A 79 12.06 5.21 -17.55
N LYS A 80 11.00 5.77 -16.97
CA LYS A 80 9.90 6.44 -17.69
C LYS A 80 9.69 7.88 -17.27
N THR A 81 9.59 8.76 -18.26
CA THR A 81 9.29 10.18 -18.05
C THR A 81 7.79 10.46 -18.15
N ILE A 82 7.22 10.95 -17.06
CA ILE A 82 5.89 11.54 -16.98
C ILE A 82 5.89 12.90 -17.70
N LYS A 83 5.05 13.04 -18.71
CA LYS A 83 4.89 14.29 -19.43
C LYS A 83 3.86 15.17 -18.71
N THR A 84 4.33 16.21 -18.03
CA THR A 84 3.48 17.25 -17.41
C THR A 84 3.49 18.54 -18.22
N ASP A 85 2.47 19.38 -18.02
CA ASP A 85 2.43 20.78 -18.45
C ASP A 85 3.76 21.51 -18.14
N PRO A 86 4.40 22.18 -19.13
CA PRO A 86 5.60 22.98 -18.91
C PRO A 86 5.45 24.13 -17.91
N ILE A 87 4.23 24.62 -17.68
CA ILE A 87 3.94 25.78 -16.83
C ILE A 87 3.82 25.37 -15.35
N HIS A 88 3.37 24.15 -15.10
CA HIS A 88 3.24 23.57 -13.76
C HIS A 88 4.05 22.27 -13.70
N PRO A 89 5.36 22.32 -13.38
CA PRO A 89 6.15 21.14 -13.09
C PRO A 89 5.70 20.62 -11.72
N GLY A 90 4.48 20.11 -11.64
CA GLY A 90 3.85 19.91 -10.36
C GLY A 90 4.43 18.69 -9.65
N PHE A 91 4.60 18.88 -8.36
CA PHE A 91 5.30 18.01 -7.43
C PHE A 91 4.38 16.86 -7.03
N ILE A 92 4.85 15.62 -7.11
CA ILE A 92 4.21 14.50 -6.42
C ILE A 92 5.28 13.83 -5.56
N ARG A 93 4.99 13.78 -4.26
CA ARG A 93 5.75 13.14 -3.18
C ARG A 93 5.20 11.77 -2.81
N GLY A 94 3.99 11.43 -3.24
CA GLY A 94 3.42 10.10 -3.07
C GLY A 94 4.29 9.02 -3.72
N CYS A 95 4.34 7.84 -3.10
CA CYS A 95 4.88 6.63 -3.73
C CYS A 95 4.00 6.19 -4.91
N PRO A 96 4.60 5.56 -5.93
CA PRO A 96 3.83 4.76 -6.88
C PRO A 96 3.11 3.61 -6.17
N ALA A 97 2.00 3.16 -6.74
CA ALA A 97 1.35 1.91 -6.35
C ALA A 97 1.77 0.79 -7.31
N VAL A 98 1.79 -0.45 -6.82
CA VAL A 98 2.22 -1.62 -7.59
C VAL A 98 1.26 -2.77 -7.38
N GLY A 99 0.76 -3.37 -8.46
CA GLY A 99 -0.17 -4.48 -8.42
C GLY A 99 -0.59 -4.95 -9.82
N ASP A 100 -1.04 -6.20 -9.93
CA ASP A 100 -1.64 -6.75 -11.15
C ASP A 100 -3.04 -6.14 -11.31
N ILE A 101 -3.14 -5.05 -12.09
CA ILE A 101 -4.39 -4.28 -12.16
C ILE A 101 -5.37 -4.86 -13.17
N ASP A 102 -4.90 -5.62 -14.16
CA ASP A 102 -5.72 -6.19 -15.24
C ASP A 102 -5.86 -7.72 -15.20
N GLY A 103 -5.32 -8.33 -14.15
CA GLY A 103 -5.44 -9.75 -13.85
C GLY A 103 -4.64 -10.62 -14.80
N ASP A 104 -3.58 -10.12 -15.45
CA ASP A 104 -2.77 -10.88 -16.42
C ASP A 104 -1.58 -11.65 -15.80
N GLY A 105 -1.24 -11.32 -14.56
CA GLY A 105 -0.22 -11.99 -13.75
C GLY A 105 1.10 -11.26 -13.63
N TYR A 106 1.25 -10.16 -14.32
CA TYR A 106 2.33 -9.22 -14.12
C TYR A 106 1.84 -8.01 -13.35
N LYS A 107 2.69 -7.42 -12.52
CA LYS A 107 2.33 -6.22 -11.78
C LYS A 107 2.57 -4.99 -12.66
N GLU A 108 1.61 -4.07 -12.64
CA GLU A 108 1.75 -2.72 -13.18
C GLU A 108 2.31 -1.75 -12.13
N VAL A 109 2.94 -0.68 -12.62
CA VAL A 109 3.33 0.48 -11.83
C VAL A 109 2.35 1.61 -12.11
N VAL A 110 1.65 2.09 -11.08
CA VAL A 110 0.70 3.20 -11.16
C VAL A 110 1.27 4.40 -10.43
N ALA A 111 1.31 5.56 -11.09
CA ALA A 111 1.84 6.78 -10.49
C ALA A 111 0.95 7.99 -10.80
N LEU A 112 0.94 8.93 -9.87
CA LEU A 112 0.33 10.24 -10.05
C LEU A 112 1.40 11.26 -10.42
N ALA A 113 1.03 12.17 -11.30
CA ALA A 113 1.67 13.44 -11.57
C ALA A 113 0.64 14.55 -11.36
N PHE A 114 1.07 15.80 -11.36
CA PHE A 114 0.20 16.94 -11.09
C PHE A 114 -1.09 16.99 -11.94
N ASP A 115 -0.97 16.73 -13.24
CA ASP A 115 -2.04 16.85 -14.22
C ASP A 115 -2.47 15.51 -14.82
N SER A 116 -1.90 14.40 -14.36
CA SER A 116 -2.06 13.10 -15.01
C SER A 116 -1.77 11.93 -14.07
N ALA A 117 -2.56 10.87 -14.22
CA ALA A 117 -2.34 9.56 -13.62
C ALA A 117 -1.88 8.61 -14.74
N TRP A 118 -0.98 7.71 -14.40
CA TRP A 118 -0.30 6.84 -15.35
C TRP A 118 -0.25 5.41 -14.82
N ALA A 119 -0.35 4.44 -15.74
CA ALA A 119 -0.13 3.03 -15.45
C ALA A 119 0.76 2.43 -16.54
N TRP A 120 1.82 1.76 -16.14
CA TRP A 120 2.73 1.03 -17.02
C TRP A 120 2.80 -0.44 -16.66
N ARG A 121 2.89 -1.29 -17.68
CA ARG A 121 3.31 -2.67 -17.54
C ARG A 121 4.76 -2.74 -17.06
N TYR A 122 5.18 -3.88 -16.54
CA TYR A 122 6.58 -4.09 -16.14
C TYR A 122 7.59 -3.82 -17.27
N THR A 123 7.20 -4.04 -18.54
CA THR A 123 8.01 -3.73 -19.74
C THR A 123 8.20 -2.23 -19.99
N GLY A 124 7.48 -1.39 -19.25
CA GLY A 124 7.43 0.05 -19.41
C GLY A 124 6.50 0.52 -20.54
N GLU A 125 5.73 -0.37 -21.15
CA GLU A 125 4.63 0.02 -22.04
C GLU A 125 3.45 0.55 -21.23
N LEU A 126 2.70 1.50 -21.81
CA LEU A 126 1.48 1.99 -21.15
C LEU A 126 0.42 0.90 -21.16
N VAL A 127 -0.31 0.79 -20.05
CA VAL A 127 -1.56 0.02 -20.01
C VAL A 127 -2.57 0.68 -20.95
N GLU A 128 -3.40 -0.14 -21.60
CA GLU A 128 -4.41 0.37 -22.53
C GLU A 128 -5.33 1.39 -21.84
N GLY A 129 -5.51 2.54 -22.49
CA GLY A 129 -6.35 3.63 -21.96
C GLY A 129 -5.60 4.68 -21.12
N TRP A 130 -4.35 4.43 -20.71
CA TRP A 130 -3.53 5.36 -19.94
C TRP A 130 -2.59 6.20 -20.82
N PRO A 131 -2.18 7.41 -20.39
CA PRO A 131 -2.50 8.09 -19.13
C PRO A 131 -3.87 8.78 -19.09
N LYS A 132 -4.32 9.17 -17.89
CA LYS A 132 -5.56 9.92 -17.65
C LYS A 132 -5.32 11.25 -16.94
N ALA A 133 -5.88 12.33 -17.49
CA ALA A 133 -5.99 13.59 -16.76
C ALA A 133 -7.09 13.48 -15.68
N PRO A 134 -6.99 14.22 -14.55
CA PRO A 134 -8.08 14.30 -13.59
C PRO A 134 -9.35 14.85 -14.27
N VAL A 135 -10.52 14.36 -13.88
CA VAL A 135 -11.80 14.70 -14.50
C VAL A 135 -12.31 16.03 -13.93
N ASP A 136 -12.78 16.94 -14.81
CA ASP A 136 -13.26 18.33 -14.57
C ASP A 136 -12.26 19.43 -15.03
N THR A 137 -12.74 20.67 -15.17
CA THR A 137 -12.24 21.64 -16.16
C THR A 137 -11.65 22.93 -15.60
N VAL A 138 -11.67 23.17 -14.27
CA VAL A 138 -11.14 24.40 -13.69
C VAL A 138 -10.10 24.10 -12.61
N TYR A 139 -8.83 24.44 -12.89
CA TYR A 139 -7.69 24.34 -11.98
C TYR A 139 -7.67 23.04 -11.16
N THR A 140 -7.72 21.92 -11.86
CA THR A 140 -7.82 20.59 -11.26
C THR A 140 -6.46 19.89 -11.36
N GLN A 141 -6.00 19.32 -10.24
CA GLN A 141 -4.69 18.67 -10.13
C GLN A 141 -4.73 17.52 -9.11
N TYR A 142 -3.92 16.48 -9.32
CA TYR A 142 -3.69 15.47 -8.28
C TYR A 142 -2.88 16.07 -7.12
N MET A 143 -3.13 15.58 -5.91
CA MET A 143 -2.53 16.14 -4.70
C MET A 143 -1.13 15.56 -4.45
N ASP A 144 -0.19 16.43 -4.13
CA ASP A 144 1.24 16.14 -4.08
C ASP A 144 1.61 15.06 -3.05
N ARG A 145 0.90 14.95 -1.93
CA ARG A 145 1.21 13.97 -0.86
C ARG A 145 0.39 12.67 -0.96
N CYS A 146 -0.38 12.51 -2.02
CA CYS A 146 -1.33 11.42 -2.12
C CYS A 146 -0.81 10.37 -3.10
N SER A 147 -0.52 9.17 -2.60
CA SER A 147 -0.30 7.99 -3.45
C SER A 147 -1.63 7.53 -4.07
N PRO A 148 -1.61 6.96 -5.28
CA PRO A 148 -2.74 6.18 -5.76
C PRO A 148 -2.91 4.94 -4.87
N LEU A 149 -4.15 4.46 -4.75
CA LEU A 149 -4.50 3.23 -4.05
C LEU A 149 -5.01 2.21 -5.09
N LEU A 150 -4.62 0.95 -4.94
CA LEU A 150 -5.14 -0.17 -5.71
C LEU A 150 -6.02 -1.04 -4.82
N ALA A 151 -7.25 -1.33 -5.27
CA ALA A 151 -8.17 -2.23 -4.61
C ALA A 151 -9.22 -2.73 -5.60
N ASP A 152 -9.58 -4.02 -5.55
CA ASP A 152 -10.80 -4.53 -6.18
C ASP A 152 -12.03 -4.05 -5.38
N LEU A 153 -12.60 -2.93 -5.78
CA LEU A 153 -13.76 -2.30 -5.11
C LEU A 153 -15.08 -2.89 -5.61
N ASN A 154 -15.11 -3.34 -6.87
CA ASN A 154 -16.32 -3.81 -7.54
C ASN A 154 -16.46 -5.35 -7.55
N LYS A 155 -15.46 -6.08 -7.04
CA LYS A 155 -15.35 -7.54 -6.95
C LYS A 155 -15.34 -8.25 -8.31
N ASP A 156 -14.75 -7.62 -9.32
CA ASP A 156 -14.61 -8.19 -10.66
C ASP A 156 -13.28 -8.95 -10.88
N GLY A 157 -12.39 -8.93 -9.88
CA GLY A 157 -11.09 -9.59 -9.91
C GLY A 157 -9.97 -8.77 -10.56
N ASN A 158 -10.25 -7.55 -11.01
CA ASN A 158 -9.26 -6.56 -11.41
C ASN A 158 -9.17 -5.47 -10.34
N LEU A 159 -8.03 -4.78 -10.27
CA LEU A 159 -7.87 -3.70 -9.29
C LEU A 159 -8.34 -2.38 -9.90
N GLU A 160 -9.18 -1.65 -9.17
CA GLU A 160 -9.43 -0.25 -9.43
C GLU A 160 -8.24 0.62 -9.00
N ILE A 161 -8.06 1.74 -9.70
CA ILE A 161 -7.13 2.81 -9.35
C ILE A 161 -7.92 3.93 -8.68
N ILE A 162 -7.68 4.14 -7.40
CA ILE A 162 -8.27 5.22 -6.60
C ILE A 162 -7.25 6.36 -6.52
N ALA A 163 -7.62 7.53 -7.05
CA ALA A 163 -6.81 8.73 -7.04
C ALA A 163 -7.57 9.90 -6.42
N VAL A 164 -6.84 10.87 -5.87
CA VAL A 164 -7.45 12.02 -5.20
C VAL A 164 -6.88 13.32 -5.75
N ARG A 165 -7.78 14.27 -5.97
CA ARG A 165 -7.47 15.55 -6.63
C ARG A 165 -8.01 16.73 -5.86
N GLY A 166 -7.36 17.88 -6.04
CA GLY A 166 -7.88 19.20 -5.68
C GLY A 166 -8.43 19.92 -6.90
N ALA A 167 -9.40 20.79 -6.70
CA ALA A 167 -9.98 21.67 -7.71
C ALA A 167 -10.31 23.04 -7.11
N GLY A 168 -9.89 24.10 -7.80
CA GLY A 168 -10.14 25.49 -7.41
C GLY A 168 -8.93 26.38 -7.67
N ASN A 169 -9.12 27.70 -7.60
CA ASN A 169 -8.01 28.63 -7.77
C ASN A 169 -6.97 28.39 -6.66
N PRO A 170 -5.67 28.19 -6.97
CA PRO A 170 -4.62 28.08 -5.97
C PRO A 170 -4.58 29.24 -4.96
N ASP A 171 -5.04 30.43 -5.35
CA ASP A 171 -5.14 31.60 -4.47
C ASP A 171 -6.19 31.46 -3.37
N ASP A 172 -7.16 30.54 -3.52
CA ASP A 172 -8.24 30.31 -2.57
C ASP A 172 -7.84 29.36 -1.42
N TRP A 173 -6.57 28.97 -1.34
CA TRP A 173 -6.07 28.05 -0.32
C TRP A 173 -6.39 28.49 1.12
N PRO A 174 -6.83 27.57 2.02
CA PRO A 174 -7.00 26.13 1.82
C PRO A 174 -8.37 25.72 1.23
N ARG A 175 -9.20 26.69 0.81
CA ARG A 175 -10.60 26.47 0.38
C ARG A 175 -10.71 26.02 -1.07
N ILE A 176 -9.80 25.16 -1.51
CA ILE A 176 -9.99 24.41 -2.76
C ILE A 176 -10.83 23.16 -2.45
N THR A 177 -11.75 22.84 -3.35
CA THR A 177 -12.56 21.62 -3.27
C THR A 177 -11.70 20.41 -3.65
N GLY A 178 -12.15 19.22 -3.28
CA GLY A 178 -11.46 17.98 -3.58
C GLY A 178 -12.38 16.99 -4.27
N ALA A 179 -11.81 15.97 -4.92
CA ALA A 179 -12.58 14.81 -5.33
C ALA A 179 -11.75 13.54 -5.23
N VAL A 180 -12.45 12.43 -5.04
CA VAL A 180 -11.92 11.08 -5.22
C VAL A 180 -12.37 10.57 -6.58
N GLU A 181 -11.47 9.98 -7.33
CA GLU A 181 -11.70 9.39 -8.64
C GLU A 181 -11.36 7.91 -8.57
N VAL A 182 -12.22 7.06 -9.14
CA VAL A 182 -12.03 5.61 -9.16
C VAL A 182 -12.14 5.14 -10.60
N PHE A 183 -11.02 4.69 -11.13
CA PHE A 183 -10.90 4.18 -12.48
C PHE A 183 -10.79 2.66 -12.47
N ASN A 184 -11.41 1.98 -13.44
CA ASN A 184 -11.03 0.61 -13.74
C ASN A 184 -9.63 0.57 -14.38
N TRP A 185 -9.08 -0.62 -14.57
CA TRP A 185 -7.74 -0.81 -15.15
C TRP A 185 -7.58 -0.26 -16.57
N LYS A 186 -8.67 -0.08 -17.34
CA LYS A 186 -8.68 0.57 -18.66
C LYS A 186 -8.72 2.10 -18.59
N GLY A 187 -8.72 2.64 -17.37
CA GLY A 187 -8.82 4.07 -17.09
C GLY A 187 -10.23 4.64 -17.28
N GLU A 188 -11.27 3.82 -17.34
CA GLU A 188 -12.66 4.30 -17.38
C GLU A 188 -13.13 4.59 -15.96
N LEU A 189 -13.78 5.72 -15.77
CA LEU A 189 -14.30 6.12 -14.46
C LEU A 189 -15.51 5.26 -14.09
N LEU A 190 -15.51 4.69 -12.88
CA LEU A 190 -16.62 3.88 -12.40
C LEU A 190 -17.88 4.73 -12.13
N SER A 191 -19.04 4.08 -12.22
CA SER A 191 -20.32 4.73 -11.92
C SER A 191 -20.35 5.23 -10.47
N GLY A 192 -20.80 6.47 -10.27
CA GLY A 192 -20.79 7.13 -8.95
C GLY A 192 -19.57 8.03 -8.71
N TRP A 193 -18.54 7.93 -9.57
CA TRP A 193 -17.32 8.73 -9.51
C TRP A 193 -17.30 9.77 -10.64
N PRO A 194 -16.61 10.93 -10.46
CA PRO A 194 -15.81 11.29 -9.30
C PRO A 194 -16.69 11.78 -8.15
N LYS A 195 -16.26 11.54 -6.92
CA LYS A 195 -16.99 11.98 -5.73
C LYS A 195 -16.39 13.26 -5.17
N GLN A 196 -17.17 14.34 -5.19
CA GLN A 196 -16.78 15.62 -4.62
C GLN A 196 -16.71 15.55 -3.08
N LEU A 197 -15.62 16.10 -2.55
CA LEU A 197 -15.34 16.29 -1.14
C LEU A 197 -15.62 17.75 -0.75
N ILE A 198 -15.77 17.99 0.55
CA ILE A 198 -15.97 19.35 1.08
C ILE A 198 -14.72 20.21 0.83
N TYR A 199 -13.54 19.65 1.10
CA TYR A 199 -12.25 20.31 0.90
C TYR A 199 -11.25 19.37 0.22
N ALA A 200 -10.14 19.93 -0.24
CA ALA A 200 -9.08 19.15 -0.87
C ALA A 200 -8.52 18.05 0.06
N PRO A 201 -8.19 16.88 -0.51
CA PRO A 201 -7.52 15.82 0.22
C PRO A 201 -6.12 16.25 0.60
N TRP A 202 -5.67 15.81 1.78
CA TRP A 202 -4.34 16.11 2.29
C TRP A 202 -3.48 14.87 2.50
N SER A 203 -4.13 13.70 2.57
CA SER A 203 -3.49 12.40 2.59
C SER A 203 -4.03 11.49 1.49
N GLY A 204 -3.22 10.51 1.12
CA GLY A 204 -3.65 9.46 0.20
C GLY A 204 -4.85 8.68 0.78
N PRO A 205 -5.72 8.16 -0.09
CA PRO A 205 -6.79 7.27 0.33
C PRO A 205 -6.22 5.93 0.81
N VAL A 206 -6.98 5.26 1.67
CA VAL A 206 -6.78 3.86 2.09
C VAL A 206 -8.10 3.11 1.93
N ALA A 207 -8.04 1.78 1.82
CA ALA A 207 -9.22 0.93 1.76
C ALA A 207 -9.25 -0.09 2.90
N GLY A 208 -10.45 -0.52 3.27
CA GLY A 208 -10.69 -1.62 4.18
C GLY A 208 -12.18 -1.96 4.24
N ASP A 209 -12.50 -3.18 4.69
CA ASP A 209 -13.87 -3.58 5.02
C ASP A 209 -14.17 -3.16 6.47
N LEU A 210 -14.79 -1.99 6.65
CA LEU A 210 -14.88 -1.34 7.96
C LEU A 210 -16.00 -1.91 8.83
N ASP A 211 -17.09 -2.38 8.22
CA ASP A 211 -18.23 -2.97 8.91
C ASP A 211 -18.38 -4.49 8.72
N LYS A 212 -17.41 -5.13 8.07
CA LYS A 212 -17.34 -6.58 7.84
C LYS A 212 -18.47 -7.10 6.96
N ASP A 213 -19.00 -6.28 6.06
CA ASP A 213 -20.00 -6.69 5.07
C ASP A 213 -19.37 -7.26 3.79
N GLY A 214 -18.05 -7.22 3.71
CA GLY A 214 -17.23 -7.71 2.61
C GLY A 214 -17.06 -6.70 1.48
N GLU A 215 -17.69 -5.53 1.50
CA GLU A 215 -17.39 -4.39 0.63
C GLU A 215 -16.25 -3.55 1.21
N LEU A 216 -15.46 -2.89 0.36
CA LEU A 216 -14.35 -2.06 0.80
C LEU A 216 -14.77 -0.59 0.81
N GLU A 217 -14.70 0.06 1.97
CA GLU A 217 -14.80 1.50 2.07
C GLU A 217 -13.46 2.17 1.79
N ILE A 218 -13.53 3.38 1.22
CA ILE A 218 -12.38 4.27 1.04
C ILE A 218 -12.39 5.29 2.19
N VAL A 219 -11.28 5.36 2.92
CA VAL A 219 -11.06 6.34 4.01
C VAL A 219 -9.96 7.32 3.61
N LEU A 220 -10.19 8.60 3.84
CA LEU A 220 -9.19 9.64 3.59
C LEU A 220 -9.43 10.89 4.43
N TYR A 221 -8.35 11.62 4.71
CA TYR A 221 -8.42 12.93 5.34
C TYR A 221 -8.35 14.04 4.27
N SER A 222 -9.33 14.94 4.34
CA SER A 222 -9.35 16.23 3.64
C SER A 222 -9.31 17.36 4.66
N TRP A 223 -8.95 18.58 4.27
CA TRP A 223 -8.78 19.69 5.21
C TRP A 223 -9.94 19.87 6.21
N GLY A 224 -9.75 19.42 7.45
CA GLY A 224 -10.73 19.49 8.53
C GLY A 224 -11.80 18.38 8.55
N TYR A 225 -11.70 17.34 7.70
CA TYR A 225 -12.69 16.27 7.60
C TYR A 225 -12.02 14.91 7.38
N ILE A 226 -12.47 13.91 8.15
CA ILE A 226 -12.25 12.50 7.80
C ILE A 226 -13.46 12.08 6.96
N ASN A 227 -13.21 11.42 5.84
CA ASN A 227 -14.22 10.95 4.91
C ASN A 227 -14.19 9.43 4.87
N ILE A 228 -15.38 8.82 4.82
CA ILE A 228 -15.56 7.41 4.48
C ILE A 228 -16.54 7.35 3.33
N LEU A 229 -16.12 6.70 2.24
CA LEU A 229 -16.90 6.53 1.02
C LEU A 229 -17.11 5.04 0.77
N LYS A 230 -18.33 4.68 0.41
CA LYS A 230 -18.68 3.34 -0.06
C LYS A 230 -18.13 3.10 -1.47
N PRO A 231 -18.02 1.84 -1.94
CA PRO A 231 -17.55 1.54 -3.30
C PRO A 231 -18.35 2.25 -4.40
N ASN A 232 -19.64 2.50 -4.15
CA ASN A 232 -20.56 3.18 -5.07
C ASN A 232 -20.42 4.72 -5.11
N GLY A 233 -19.49 5.30 -4.33
CA GLY A 233 -19.27 6.75 -4.25
C GLY A 233 -20.20 7.52 -3.31
N GLU A 234 -21.09 6.85 -2.57
CA GLU A 234 -21.86 7.47 -1.49
C GLU A 234 -21.00 7.63 -0.23
N PHE A 235 -21.30 8.64 0.59
CA PHE A 235 -20.69 8.73 1.91
C PHE A 235 -21.27 7.65 2.81
N TYR A 236 -20.41 7.03 3.63
CA TYR A 236 -20.85 6.12 4.67
C TYR A 236 -21.79 6.86 5.66
N PRO A 237 -22.87 6.25 6.17
CA PRO A 237 -23.79 6.91 7.08
C PRO A 237 -23.09 7.57 8.27
N GLY A 238 -23.34 8.86 8.48
CA GLY A 238 -22.70 9.65 9.55
C GLY A 238 -21.41 10.37 9.13
N TRP A 239 -20.93 10.16 7.90
CA TRP A 239 -19.72 10.77 7.35
C TRP A 239 -20.04 11.78 6.24
N PRO A 240 -19.16 12.76 5.97
CA PRO A 240 -17.85 12.97 6.59
C PRO A 240 -17.92 13.53 8.02
N LEU A 241 -16.91 13.23 8.83
CA LEU A 241 -16.75 13.73 10.19
C LEU A 241 -15.87 14.97 10.20
N GLU A 242 -16.41 16.11 10.65
CA GLU A 242 -15.62 17.33 10.84
C GLU A 242 -14.66 17.16 12.02
N VAL A 243 -13.36 17.24 11.73
CA VAL A 243 -12.27 17.21 12.69
C VAL A 243 -11.50 18.52 12.59
N ASN A 244 -11.45 19.31 13.66
CA ASN A 244 -10.76 20.61 13.66
C ASN A 244 -9.22 20.47 13.80
N TYR A 245 -8.65 19.47 13.14
CA TYR A 245 -7.25 19.06 13.22
C TYR A 245 -6.68 18.80 11.84
N GLN A 246 -5.36 18.94 11.70
CA GLN A 246 -4.62 18.59 10.50
C GLN A 246 -3.89 17.26 10.71
N PHE A 247 -4.04 16.33 9.76
CA PHE A 247 -3.34 15.06 9.71
C PHE A 247 -2.54 14.99 8.40
N ASP A 248 -1.27 14.60 8.46
CA ASP A 248 -0.31 14.73 7.34
C ASP A 248 0.10 13.39 6.70
N HIS A 249 -0.67 12.33 6.93
CA HIS A 249 -0.39 10.95 6.50
C HIS A 249 -1.67 10.17 6.18
N GLN A 250 -1.55 9.02 5.51
CA GLN A 250 -2.65 8.06 5.32
C GLN A 250 -3.25 7.64 6.69
N PRO A 251 -4.58 7.50 6.81
CA PRO A 251 -5.19 6.86 7.97
C PRO A 251 -4.70 5.42 8.14
N ILE A 252 -4.63 4.95 9.39
CA ILE A 252 -4.41 3.54 9.71
C ILE A 252 -5.74 2.91 10.09
N LEU A 253 -6.04 1.75 9.51
CA LEU A 253 -7.31 1.05 9.68
C LEU A 253 -7.09 -0.23 10.47
N VAL A 254 -7.64 -0.28 11.68
CA VAL A 254 -7.43 -1.38 12.62
C VAL A 254 -8.55 -1.41 13.67
N ASP A 255 -9.00 -2.60 14.07
CA ASP A 255 -9.87 -2.75 15.25
C ASP A 255 -9.04 -2.58 16.54
N LEU A 256 -9.30 -1.49 17.27
CA LEU A 256 -8.55 -1.07 18.46
C LEU A 256 -9.27 -1.39 19.77
N ASP A 257 -10.53 -1.84 19.73
CA ASP A 257 -11.34 -2.13 20.91
C ASP A 257 -11.98 -3.53 20.91
N ASN A 258 -11.63 -4.35 19.91
CA ASN A 258 -12.06 -5.73 19.71
C ASN A 258 -13.59 -5.83 19.55
N ASN A 259 -14.18 -4.90 18.82
CA ASN A 259 -15.61 -4.86 18.52
C ASN A 259 -15.97 -5.43 17.13
N ASP A 260 -14.99 -6.01 16.42
CA ASP A 260 -15.04 -6.53 15.04
C ASP A 260 -15.25 -5.47 13.94
N SER A 261 -15.56 -4.23 14.29
CA SER A 261 -15.57 -3.08 13.38
C SER A 261 -14.20 -2.42 13.35
N ILE A 262 -13.83 -1.86 12.20
CA ILE A 262 -12.51 -1.26 12.02
C ILE A 262 -12.53 0.20 12.45
N ASP A 263 -11.56 0.58 13.28
CA ASP A 263 -11.35 1.94 13.73
C ASP A 263 -10.32 2.67 12.87
N ILE A 264 -10.30 3.99 13.01
CA ILE A 264 -9.48 4.91 12.24
C ILE A 264 -8.47 5.57 13.18
N LEU A 265 -7.20 5.18 13.05
CA LEU A 265 -6.08 5.74 13.81
C LEU A 265 -5.38 6.83 12.98
N LEU A 266 -5.19 8.00 13.59
CA LEU A 266 -4.57 9.16 12.97
C LEU A 266 -3.64 9.86 13.96
N VAL A 267 -2.47 10.28 13.49
CA VAL A 267 -1.45 11.01 14.26
C VAL A 267 -1.22 12.39 13.66
N ARG A 268 -1.05 13.40 14.51
CA ARG A 268 -0.72 14.76 14.08
C ARG A 268 0.39 15.37 14.91
N SER A 269 1.06 16.36 14.32
CA SER A 269 1.79 17.34 15.11
C SER A 269 0.81 18.21 15.90
N GLY A 270 1.01 18.28 17.22
CA GLY A 270 0.29 19.17 18.12
C GLY A 270 0.81 20.61 18.04
N ASN A 271 0.45 21.46 19.00
CA ASN A 271 1.12 22.76 19.12
C ASN A 271 2.52 22.59 19.76
N SER A 272 3.36 23.62 19.68
CA SER A 272 4.75 23.64 20.16
C SER A 272 4.99 23.26 21.63
N ILE A 273 3.91 23.06 22.41
CA ILE A 273 3.91 22.64 23.81
C ILE A 273 3.42 21.18 23.97
N SER A 274 2.59 20.68 23.06
CA SER A 274 1.85 19.40 23.22
C SER A 274 2.52 18.19 22.56
N GLY A 275 3.55 18.40 21.74
CA GLY A 275 4.19 17.30 20.99
C GLY A 275 3.23 16.67 19.98
N THR A 276 3.22 15.35 19.88
CA THR A 276 2.40 14.56 18.95
C THR A 276 1.06 14.20 19.59
N GLU A 277 -0.04 14.26 18.86
CA GLU A 277 -1.34 13.75 19.32
C GLU A 277 -1.80 12.59 18.44
N VAL A 278 -2.19 11.48 19.08
CA VAL A 278 -2.73 10.27 18.44
C VAL A 278 -4.22 10.22 18.71
N PHE A 279 -5.03 10.06 17.67
CA PHE A 279 -6.49 9.95 17.72
C PHE A 279 -6.92 8.60 17.19
N ALA A 280 -8.00 8.04 17.77
CA ALA A 280 -8.67 6.87 17.25
C ALA A 280 -10.18 7.13 17.24
N TYR A 281 -10.81 6.97 16.09
CA TYR A 281 -12.26 7.12 15.91
C TYR A 281 -12.86 5.79 15.49
N SER A 282 -13.98 5.41 16.09
CA SER A 282 -14.75 4.27 15.60
C SER A 282 -15.53 4.61 14.35
N LEU A 283 -16.02 3.57 13.66
CA LEU A 283 -16.83 3.71 12.45
C LEU A 283 -18.09 4.58 12.62
N ASN A 284 -18.64 4.65 13.84
CA ASN A 284 -19.78 5.52 14.14
C ASN A 284 -19.41 7.00 14.35
N GLY A 285 -18.13 7.35 14.24
CA GLY A 285 -17.58 8.70 14.40
C GLY A 285 -17.24 9.10 15.84
N SER A 286 -17.41 8.21 16.82
CA SER A 286 -17.05 8.48 18.21
C SER A 286 -15.54 8.36 18.43
N LEU A 287 -14.98 9.25 19.25
CA LEU A 287 -13.59 9.13 19.70
C LEU A 287 -13.48 7.98 20.70
N LEU A 288 -12.57 7.04 20.47
CA LEU A 288 -12.38 5.90 21.36
C LEU A 288 -11.91 6.34 22.76
N ALA A 289 -12.29 5.55 23.77
CA ALA A 289 -11.90 5.80 25.14
C ALA A 289 -10.37 5.75 25.28
N GLY A 290 -9.79 6.75 25.97
CA GLY A 290 -8.34 6.87 26.14
C GLY A 290 -7.64 7.72 25.07
N TYR A 291 -8.34 8.16 24.02
CA TYR A 291 -7.82 9.07 23.01
C TYR A 291 -8.30 10.53 23.25
N PRO A 292 -7.53 11.55 22.81
CA PRO A 292 -6.22 11.41 22.19
C PRO A 292 -5.11 11.11 23.21
N ILE A 293 -4.11 10.35 22.76
CA ILE A 293 -2.84 10.15 23.50
C ILE A 293 -1.86 11.25 23.08
N ARG A 294 -1.05 11.75 24.02
CA ARG A 294 -0.03 12.77 23.75
C ARG A 294 1.37 12.22 23.92
N LEU A 295 2.22 12.43 22.93
CA LEU A 295 3.64 12.02 22.92
C LEU A 295 4.55 13.24 22.80
N ILE A 296 5.83 13.06 23.10
CA ILE A 296 6.84 14.11 22.93
C ILE A 296 7.33 14.09 21.48
N GLY A 297 7.72 15.24 20.94
CA GLY A 297 8.24 15.39 19.59
C GLY A 297 7.15 15.55 18.52
N ASP A 298 7.58 15.75 17.29
CA ASP A 298 6.74 15.93 16.10
C ASP A 298 6.81 14.66 15.23
N PRO A 299 5.68 14.06 14.81
CA PRO A 299 5.72 12.87 13.96
C PRO A 299 6.07 13.22 12.50
N TRP A 300 6.05 14.52 12.14
CA TRP A 300 6.15 15.03 10.78
C TRP A 300 5.13 14.34 9.87
N LEU A 301 5.59 13.63 8.85
CA LEU A 301 4.78 12.93 7.84
C LEU A 301 4.76 11.42 8.08
N LEU A 302 5.24 10.95 9.24
CA LEU A 302 5.40 9.53 9.52
C LEU A 302 4.08 8.93 9.99
N ALA A 303 3.52 8.04 9.17
CA ALA A 303 2.41 7.18 9.60
C ALA A 303 2.88 6.23 10.71
N PRO A 304 2.03 5.94 11.71
CA PRO A 304 2.30 4.83 12.62
C PRO A 304 2.35 3.49 11.87
N ALA A 305 3.03 2.51 12.47
CA ALA A 305 2.90 1.11 12.08
C ALA A 305 2.17 0.35 13.18
N VAL A 306 1.16 -0.44 12.80
CA VAL A 306 0.31 -1.21 13.71
C VAL A 306 0.35 -2.69 13.32
N GLY A 307 0.44 -3.55 14.33
CA GLY A 307 0.45 -5.02 14.20
C GLY A 307 1.06 -5.66 15.44
N ASP A 308 1.42 -6.94 15.39
CA ASP A 308 2.22 -7.58 16.45
C ASP A 308 3.71 -7.23 16.30
N VAL A 309 4.04 -5.95 16.51
CA VAL A 309 5.38 -5.39 16.27
C VAL A 309 6.42 -6.00 17.21
N ASP A 310 6.03 -6.36 18.44
CA ASP A 310 6.92 -6.91 19.46
C ASP A 310 6.86 -8.44 19.62
N LYS A 311 6.05 -9.12 18.78
CA LYS A 311 5.84 -10.58 18.82
C LYS A 311 5.28 -11.04 20.17
N SER A 312 4.33 -10.27 20.70
CA SER A 312 3.67 -10.50 21.98
C SER A 312 2.26 -11.09 21.85
N ASP A 313 1.80 -11.41 20.64
CA ASP A 313 0.43 -11.81 20.31
C ASP A 313 -0.62 -10.75 20.69
N SER A 314 -0.17 -9.52 20.96
CA SER A 314 -1.00 -8.36 21.28
C SER A 314 -0.82 -7.30 20.22
N LEU A 315 -1.89 -6.59 19.90
CA LEU A 315 -1.84 -5.46 18.98
C LEU A 315 -0.95 -4.37 19.56
N SER A 316 0.06 -3.98 18.80
CA SER A 316 1.04 -2.96 19.16
C SER A 316 1.07 -1.85 18.12
N VAL A 317 1.35 -0.63 18.55
CA VAL A 317 1.57 0.53 17.68
C VAL A 317 2.97 1.09 17.88
N LEU A 318 3.67 1.29 16.77
CA LEU A 318 4.97 1.95 16.68
C LEU A 318 4.79 3.37 16.13
N ILE A 319 5.24 4.37 16.90
CA ILE A 319 5.26 5.77 16.49
C ILE A 319 6.67 6.33 16.66
N VAL A 320 7.15 7.02 15.64
CA VAL A 320 8.44 7.71 15.68
C VAL A 320 8.20 9.21 15.63
N THR A 321 8.84 9.95 16.53
CA THR A 321 8.77 11.42 16.58
C THR A 321 10.17 12.03 16.66
N ILE A 322 10.29 13.28 16.23
CA ILE A 322 11.55 14.03 16.25
C ILE A 322 11.35 15.32 17.04
N GLN A 323 12.30 15.67 17.91
CA GLN A 323 12.31 16.92 18.64
C GLN A 323 13.66 17.62 18.50
N GLY A 324 13.64 18.85 18.00
CA GLY A 324 14.79 19.75 18.09
C GLY A 324 14.81 20.47 19.45
N VAL A 325 15.94 20.48 20.15
CA VAL A 325 16.11 21.15 21.43
C VAL A 325 17.32 22.10 21.38
N GLY A 326 17.09 23.39 21.68
CA GLY A 326 18.15 24.40 21.88
C GLY A 326 18.84 24.93 20.61
N TYR A 327 19.87 25.77 20.82
CA TYR A 327 20.81 26.18 19.77
C TYR A 327 22.26 25.98 20.27
N PRO A 328 23.14 25.29 19.51
CA PRO A 328 22.83 24.60 18.25
C PRO A 328 21.84 23.45 18.48
N ALA A 329 20.93 23.21 17.53
CA ALA A 329 19.83 22.28 17.72
C ALA A 329 20.34 20.83 17.83
N GLU A 330 20.16 20.23 18.99
CA GLU A 330 20.23 18.77 19.15
C GLU A 330 18.90 18.17 18.72
N PHE A 331 18.92 17.17 17.84
CA PHE A 331 17.72 16.46 17.41
C PHE A 331 17.65 15.11 18.12
N TYR A 332 16.53 14.89 18.82
CA TYR A 332 16.20 13.63 19.46
C TYR A 332 15.15 12.91 18.62
N ALA A 333 15.41 11.65 18.27
CA ALA A 333 14.39 10.75 17.74
C ALA A 333 13.85 9.91 18.89
N TYR A 334 12.53 9.94 19.10
CA TYR A 334 11.84 9.09 20.06
C TYR A 334 11.14 7.97 19.30
N VAL A 335 11.28 6.75 19.81
CA VAL A 335 10.58 5.56 19.32
C VAL A 335 9.65 5.09 20.41
N TYR A 336 8.35 5.15 20.13
CA TYR A 336 7.30 4.72 21.03
C TYR A 336 6.72 3.40 20.56
N LEU A 337 6.68 2.42 21.45
CA LEU A 337 6.05 1.12 21.21
C LEU A 337 5.02 0.90 22.30
N TYR A 338 3.75 0.94 21.92
CA TYR A 338 2.62 0.78 22.84
C TYR A 338 1.91 -0.53 22.54
N ASN A 339 1.79 -1.39 23.55
CA ASN A 339 0.85 -2.49 23.53
C ASN A 339 -0.55 -1.93 23.85
N LEU A 340 -1.52 -2.22 23.01
CA LEU A 340 -2.88 -1.68 23.09
C LEU A 340 -3.81 -2.52 23.96
N GLY A 341 -3.34 -3.67 24.47
CA GLY A 341 -4.12 -4.57 25.32
C GLY A 341 -5.21 -5.34 24.59
N VAL A 342 -5.22 -5.28 23.25
CA VAL A 342 -6.10 -6.05 22.37
C VAL A 342 -5.31 -7.23 21.80
N GLN A 343 -5.95 -8.40 21.71
CA GLN A 343 -5.32 -9.55 21.08
C GLN A 343 -5.06 -9.26 19.59
N TYR A 344 -3.87 -9.58 19.11
CA TYR A 344 -3.57 -9.43 17.69
C TYR A 344 -4.30 -10.49 16.85
N ASP A 345 -4.98 -10.03 15.81
CA ASP A 345 -5.45 -10.84 14.69
C ASP A 345 -5.04 -10.10 13.40
N ALA A 346 -4.45 -10.81 12.44
CA ALA A 346 -4.08 -10.21 11.16
C ALA A 346 -5.32 -9.63 10.43
N SER A 347 -6.50 -10.24 10.61
CA SER A 347 -7.75 -9.74 10.01
C SER A 347 -8.25 -8.42 10.62
N SER A 348 -7.77 -8.09 11.83
CA SER A 348 -8.13 -6.86 12.54
C SER A 348 -7.35 -5.66 12.04
N VAL A 349 -6.25 -5.85 11.31
CA VAL A 349 -5.44 -4.79 10.70
C VAL A 349 -5.69 -4.74 9.20
N GLN A 350 -6.56 -3.82 8.75
CA GLN A 350 -6.93 -3.66 7.34
C GLN A 350 -5.96 -2.75 6.57
N TRP A 351 -5.30 -1.82 7.27
CA TRP A 351 -4.27 -0.95 6.70
C TRP A 351 -3.31 -0.50 7.79
N GLY A 352 -2.27 -1.30 8.07
CA GLY A 352 -1.45 -1.16 9.28
C GLY A 352 -0.31 -0.14 9.19
N THR A 353 0.09 0.28 8.00
CA THR A 353 1.21 1.22 7.82
C THR A 353 1.07 2.06 6.55
N TYR A 354 1.99 3.01 6.35
CA TYR A 354 2.04 3.81 5.12
C TYR A 354 2.25 2.92 3.90
N GLY A 355 1.39 3.05 2.89
CA GLY A 355 1.46 2.20 1.69
C GLY A 355 0.95 0.78 1.89
N HIS A 356 0.12 0.54 2.89
CA HIS A 356 -0.54 -0.73 3.26
C HIS A 356 0.38 -1.76 3.92
N ASN A 357 1.54 -2.03 3.31
CA ASN A 357 2.47 -3.08 3.73
C ASN A 357 3.92 -2.55 3.82
N ASN A 358 4.86 -3.38 4.31
CA ASN A 358 6.28 -3.05 4.50
C ASN A 358 6.98 -2.72 3.18
N ARG A 359 6.43 -3.19 2.05
CA ARG A 359 6.89 -2.88 0.69
C ARG A 359 6.27 -1.60 0.13
N ARG A 360 5.25 -1.04 0.80
CA ARG A 360 4.57 0.22 0.46
C ARG A 360 3.88 0.21 -0.90
N THR A 361 3.34 -0.94 -1.31
CA THR A 361 2.76 -1.10 -2.66
C THR A 361 1.47 -0.31 -2.86
N ASN A 362 0.86 0.24 -1.81
CA ASN A 362 -0.44 0.90 -1.85
C ASN A 362 -1.54 0.03 -2.50
N ASN A 363 -1.38 -1.29 -2.42
CA ASN A 363 -2.34 -2.26 -2.93
C ASN A 363 -2.96 -2.98 -1.73
N TYR A 364 -4.26 -2.78 -1.50
CA TYR A 364 -4.99 -3.38 -0.40
C TYR A 364 -4.96 -4.92 -0.44
N HIS A 365 -4.87 -5.49 -1.64
CA HIS A 365 -4.84 -6.93 -1.80
C HIS A 365 -3.44 -7.52 -1.65
N ASP A 366 -2.39 -6.70 -1.52
CA ASP A 366 -1.00 -7.17 -1.42
C ASP A 366 -0.53 -7.29 0.04
N SER A 367 -0.12 -8.49 0.46
CA SER A 367 0.28 -8.77 1.85
C SER A 367 1.75 -9.12 1.97
N ASP A 368 2.39 -8.71 3.09
CA ASP A 368 3.70 -9.27 3.47
C ASP A 368 3.57 -10.56 4.28
N ILE A 369 2.37 -10.90 4.71
CA ILE A 369 2.12 -12.13 5.45
C ILE A 369 1.85 -13.23 4.45
N CYS A 370 2.61 -14.29 4.59
CA CYS A 370 2.44 -15.51 3.82
C CYS A 370 1.15 -16.25 4.18
N ASN A 371 0.02 -15.81 3.64
CA ASN A 371 -1.29 -16.43 3.94
C ASN A 371 -1.42 -17.84 3.34
N ALA A 372 -0.62 -18.16 2.33
CA ALA A 372 -0.39 -19.51 1.84
C ALA A 372 0.95 -19.57 1.08
N LYS A 373 1.39 -20.78 0.72
CA LYS A 373 2.52 -21.00 -0.20
C LYS A 373 2.04 -21.79 -1.43
N PRO A 374 2.48 -21.47 -2.66
CA PRO A 374 2.19 -22.32 -3.80
C PRO A 374 2.63 -23.76 -3.54
N GLY A 375 1.73 -24.70 -3.76
CA GLY A 375 1.96 -26.12 -3.46
C GLY A 375 1.73 -26.55 -2.01
N ASP A 376 1.38 -25.65 -1.08
CA ASP A 376 1.01 -25.95 0.31
C ASP A 376 -0.53 -25.94 0.48
N ALA A 377 -1.22 -26.80 -0.25
CA ALA A 377 -2.68 -26.91 -0.23
C ALA A 377 -3.23 -27.31 1.15
N SER A 378 -2.42 -27.93 2.00
CA SER A 378 -2.77 -28.29 3.37
C SER A 378 -2.68 -27.12 4.35
N GLY A 379 -1.89 -26.09 4.03
CA GLY A 379 -1.68 -24.92 4.87
C GLY A 379 -0.79 -25.20 6.09
N ASP A 380 0.01 -26.28 6.05
CA ASP A 380 0.89 -26.67 7.14
C ASP A 380 2.29 -26.05 7.05
N THR A 381 2.48 -25.14 6.08
CA THR A 381 3.72 -24.42 5.74
C THR A 381 4.79 -25.28 5.06
N VAL A 382 4.49 -26.56 4.78
CA VAL A 382 5.41 -27.54 4.20
C VAL A 382 4.83 -28.13 2.92
N VAL A 383 5.44 -27.81 1.78
CA VAL A 383 5.11 -28.48 0.51
C VAL A 383 5.52 -29.96 0.60
N GLY A 384 4.55 -30.85 0.60
CA GLY A 384 4.68 -32.25 0.92
C GLY A 384 3.58 -33.13 0.33
N PHE A 385 3.55 -34.39 0.78
CA PHE A 385 2.60 -35.37 0.25
C PHE A 385 1.15 -35.07 0.65
N SER A 386 0.93 -34.42 1.80
CA SER A 386 -0.38 -33.93 2.26
C SER A 386 -1.04 -33.01 1.24
N ASP A 387 -0.27 -32.14 0.58
CA ASP A 387 -0.80 -31.18 -0.39
C ASP A 387 -1.26 -31.86 -1.67
N ILE A 388 -0.54 -32.89 -2.12
CA ILE A 388 -0.98 -33.73 -3.25
C ILE A 388 -2.36 -34.34 -2.94
N ILE A 389 -2.55 -34.83 -1.72
CA ILE A 389 -3.84 -35.39 -1.30
C ILE A 389 -4.92 -34.32 -1.29
N GLN A 390 -4.65 -33.12 -0.77
CA GLN A 390 -5.63 -32.02 -0.78
C GLN A 390 -6.05 -31.60 -2.19
N ILE A 391 -5.11 -31.48 -3.13
CA ILE A 391 -5.43 -31.14 -4.52
C ILE A 391 -6.26 -32.27 -5.17
N ILE A 392 -5.93 -33.54 -4.91
CA ILE A 392 -6.71 -34.69 -5.42
C ILE A 392 -8.12 -34.70 -4.82
N ASP A 393 -8.26 -34.48 -3.52
CA ASP A 393 -9.54 -34.51 -2.84
C ASP A 393 -10.44 -33.34 -3.31
N TYR A 394 -9.89 -32.14 -3.48
CA TYR A 394 -10.58 -31.04 -4.16
C TYR A 394 -11.03 -31.41 -5.58
N LEU A 395 -10.13 -31.93 -6.42
CA LEU A 395 -10.42 -32.22 -7.83
C LEU A 395 -11.42 -33.34 -8.06
N PHE A 396 -11.39 -34.39 -7.21
CA PHE A 396 -12.12 -35.63 -7.48
C PHE A 396 -13.21 -35.95 -6.45
N ARG A 397 -13.16 -35.38 -5.25
CA ARG A 397 -14.21 -35.56 -4.23
C ARG A 397 -15.14 -34.35 -4.12
N GLY A 398 -14.75 -33.21 -4.70
CA GLY A 398 -15.54 -31.97 -4.66
C GLY A 398 -15.51 -31.30 -3.29
N ASP A 399 -14.44 -31.53 -2.52
CA ASP A 399 -14.22 -30.87 -1.25
C ASP A 399 -14.02 -29.36 -1.46
N THR A 400 -14.34 -28.56 -0.45
CA THR A 400 -14.09 -27.12 -0.49
C THR A 400 -12.61 -26.83 -0.26
N LEU A 401 -12.09 -25.79 -0.92
CA LEU A 401 -10.74 -25.30 -0.65
C LEU A 401 -10.59 -24.94 0.84
N THR A 402 -9.57 -25.49 1.48
CA THR A 402 -9.26 -25.22 2.90
C THR A 402 -8.31 -24.04 3.07
N THR A 403 -7.64 -23.62 2.00
CA THR A 403 -6.68 -22.50 1.93
C THR A 403 -6.87 -21.73 0.63
N SER A 404 -6.01 -20.74 0.35
CA SER A 404 -6.06 -19.94 -0.89
C SER A 404 -5.96 -20.82 -2.14
N LYS A 405 -6.66 -20.43 -3.22
CA LYS A 405 -6.65 -21.13 -4.52
C LYS A 405 -5.24 -21.39 -5.07
N CYS A 406 -4.33 -20.44 -4.89
CA CYS A 406 -2.96 -20.58 -5.40
C CYS A 406 -2.15 -21.64 -4.64
N ALA A 407 -2.52 -21.99 -3.40
CA ALA A 407 -1.89 -23.09 -2.68
C ALA A 407 -2.08 -24.44 -3.40
N TYR A 408 -3.16 -24.53 -4.18
CA TYR A 408 -3.53 -25.67 -5.01
C TYR A 408 -2.96 -25.58 -6.44
N ASP A 409 -2.26 -24.49 -6.78
CA ASP A 409 -1.72 -24.19 -8.11
C ASP A 409 -0.19 -23.96 -8.04
N PRO A 410 0.60 -25.01 -7.82
CA PRO A 410 2.06 -24.96 -7.66
C PRO A 410 2.80 -24.61 -8.96
N ASN A 411 2.16 -24.73 -10.13
CA ASN A 411 2.79 -24.46 -11.42
C ASN A 411 2.39 -23.10 -11.99
N PHE A 412 1.55 -22.36 -11.26
CA PHE A 412 1.07 -21.02 -11.54
C PHE A 412 0.45 -20.87 -12.94
N ASP A 413 -0.30 -21.88 -13.38
CA ASP A 413 -1.03 -21.81 -14.65
C ASP A 413 -2.49 -21.33 -14.51
N ARG A 414 -2.83 -20.89 -13.29
CA ARG A 414 -4.09 -20.24 -12.85
C ARG A 414 -5.28 -21.18 -12.88
N LYS A 415 -5.05 -22.49 -12.91
CA LYS A 415 -6.08 -23.51 -12.99
C LYS A 415 -5.72 -24.72 -12.16
N ILE A 416 -6.44 -24.92 -11.06
CA ILE A 416 -6.35 -26.15 -10.27
C ILE A 416 -6.83 -27.33 -11.12
N LYS A 417 -5.91 -28.20 -11.51
CA LYS A 417 -6.12 -29.36 -12.38
C LYS A 417 -5.09 -30.46 -12.11
N LEU A 418 -5.21 -31.58 -12.82
CA LEU A 418 -4.35 -32.74 -12.60
C LEU A 418 -2.85 -32.45 -12.84
N SER A 419 -2.50 -31.43 -13.64
CA SER A 419 -1.09 -31.06 -13.82
C SER A 419 -0.44 -30.53 -12.56
N ASP A 420 -1.20 -29.95 -11.62
CA ASP A 420 -0.69 -29.45 -10.34
C ASP A 420 -0.24 -30.59 -9.43
N VAL A 421 -1.06 -31.65 -9.41
CA VAL A 421 -0.70 -32.93 -8.78
C VAL A 421 0.57 -33.50 -9.40
N VAL A 422 0.65 -33.53 -10.73
CA VAL A 422 1.83 -34.03 -11.45
C VAL A 422 3.05 -33.16 -11.18
N TYR A 423 2.87 -31.84 -11.06
CA TYR A 423 3.93 -30.89 -10.75
C TYR A 423 4.53 -31.16 -9.37
N LEU A 424 3.70 -31.24 -8.31
CA LEU A 424 4.16 -31.57 -6.96
C LEU A 424 4.81 -32.94 -6.88
N ILE A 425 4.28 -33.95 -7.58
CA ILE A 425 4.90 -35.28 -7.63
C ILE A 425 6.31 -35.20 -8.23
N ASN A 426 6.48 -34.44 -9.33
CA ASN A 426 7.78 -34.28 -9.95
C ASN A 426 8.74 -33.48 -9.05
N TYR A 427 8.25 -32.46 -8.35
CA TYR A 427 9.03 -31.71 -7.37
C TYR A 427 9.48 -32.58 -6.18
N LEU A 428 8.55 -33.27 -5.52
CA LEU A 428 8.82 -34.02 -4.29
C LEU A 428 9.59 -35.32 -4.50
N PHE A 429 9.35 -36.01 -5.62
CA PHE A 429 9.85 -37.37 -5.85
C PHE A 429 10.80 -37.49 -7.06
N LYS A 430 11.05 -36.39 -7.78
CA LYS A 430 12.01 -36.34 -8.88
C LYS A 430 12.83 -35.04 -8.78
N THR A 431 13.49 -34.64 -9.86
CA THR A 431 14.23 -33.38 -9.97
C THR A 431 13.35 -32.26 -10.56
N GLY A 432 12.07 -32.22 -10.19
CA GLY A 432 11.13 -31.20 -10.65
C GLY A 432 11.46 -29.82 -10.10
N ILE A 433 10.92 -28.78 -10.75
CA ILE A 433 11.07 -27.40 -10.33
C ILE A 433 10.25 -27.20 -9.04
N PRO A 434 10.74 -26.46 -8.03
CA PRO A 434 9.94 -26.05 -6.88
C PRO A 434 8.68 -25.29 -7.30
N PRO A 435 7.61 -25.30 -6.48
CA PRO A 435 6.43 -24.50 -6.76
C PRO A 435 6.78 -23.06 -7.12
N ILE A 436 6.13 -22.54 -8.16
CA ILE A 436 6.40 -21.21 -8.69
C ILE A 436 5.78 -20.19 -7.72
N PRO A 437 6.59 -19.33 -7.07
CA PRO A 437 6.08 -18.32 -6.16
C PRO A 437 5.23 -17.26 -6.90
N TYR A 438 4.25 -16.70 -6.19
CA TYR A 438 3.59 -15.44 -6.56
C TYR A 438 4.11 -14.39 -5.58
N ASP A 439 5.11 -13.58 -5.96
CA ASP A 439 5.86 -12.76 -4.98
C ASP A 439 6.47 -13.61 -3.83
N ASP A 440 6.60 -13.10 -2.60
CA ASP A 440 7.08 -13.91 -1.46
C ASP A 440 6.12 -15.06 -1.11
N CYS A 441 4.81 -14.93 -1.40
CA CYS A 441 3.75 -15.84 -0.94
C CYS A 441 2.44 -15.77 -1.74
N CYS A 442 1.60 -16.80 -1.60
CA CYS A 442 0.23 -16.80 -2.11
C CYS A 442 -0.61 -15.68 -1.48
N ILE A 443 -0.72 -14.56 -2.18
CA ILE A 443 -1.60 -13.47 -1.82
C ILE A 443 -2.99 -13.82 -2.36
N GLY A 444 -4.02 -13.66 -1.52
CA GLY A 444 -5.38 -14.15 -1.79
C GLY A 444 -6.02 -13.41 -2.96
N ASN A 445 -6.69 -14.17 -3.84
CA ASN A 445 -7.65 -13.66 -4.83
C ASN A 445 -9.07 -13.76 -4.29
#